data_AF-A0A1I7V1V6-F1
#
_entry.id   AF-A0A1I7V1V6-F1
#
_cell.length_a   1.000
_cell.length_b   1.000
_cell.length_c   1.000
_cell.angle_alpha   90.00
_cell.angle_beta   90.00
_cell.angle_gamma   90.00
#
_symmetry.space_group_name_H-M   'P 1'
#
loop_
_entity.id
_entity.type
_entity.pdbx_description
1 polymer ?
#
loop_
_entity_poly.entity_id
_entity_poly.type
_entity_poly.pdbx_seq_one_letter_code
_entity_poly.pdbx_strand_id
1 'polypeptide(L)'
;MEHVMIDGKEIPIDRTPTANFINLYSEDRKSLLTAVFNHINELFDKNLHTLIIRPPSFWVLYLGDKPFVLVIIDPEIEDQEPISAEQCKYVLRHCKTNELCLNCVFPNGFRYFGSIAKHNRIVVRHGSWLILENLISLGQSCTRIRIEKSNLTFKDLNCLIKFWHRKKVDCFRQLVFQCEIIRGINPFDGLRENTILVKGPVSLKCDGDTITLADGFRFVEREDGQILTYAQEELQVPMNVFVFDKVEWVEGKGPPNTS
;
A
#
# COMPACT_ATOMS: atom_id res chain seq x y z
N MET A 1 29.75 23.48 14.91
CA MET A 1 29.16 22.86 13.70
C MET A 1 30.25 21.99 13.09
N GLU A 2 29.99 20.70 12.96
CA GLU A 2 30.95 19.75 12.35
C GLU A 2 30.82 19.84 10.82
N HIS A 3 31.84 19.41 10.07
CA HIS A 3 31.78 19.36 8.61
C HIS A 3 32.17 17.99 8.09
N VAL A 4 31.62 17.61 6.94
CA VAL A 4 31.99 16.38 6.22
C VAL A 4 32.37 16.72 4.79
N MET A 5 33.33 15.98 4.24
CA MET A 5 33.70 16.08 2.84
C MET A 5 32.84 15.12 2.01
N ILE A 6 32.03 15.66 1.10
CA ILE A 6 31.29 14.88 0.11
C ILE A 6 31.60 15.47 -1.25
N ASP A 7 32.12 14.63 -2.16
CA ASP A 7 32.49 15.03 -3.52
C ASP A 7 33.41 16.28 -3.56
N GLY A 8 34.41 16.31 -2.67
CA GLY A 8 35.37 17.41 -2.57
C GLY A 8 34.81 18.72 -1.99
N LYS A 9 33.55 18.75 -1.55
CA LYS A 9 32.94 19.92 -0.90
C LYS A 9 32.81 19.70 0.60
N GLU A 10 33.18 20.73 1.36
CA GLU A 10 32.99 20.78 2.80
C GLU A 10 31.53 21.17 3.09
N ILE A 11 30.79 20.27 3.74
CA ILE A 11 29.36 20.44 4.03
C ILE A 11 29.15 20.52 5.54
N PRO A 12 28.50 21.58 6.03
CA PRO A 12 28.17 21.70 7.44
C PRO A 12 27.14 20.65 7.84
N ILE A 13 27.41 19.99 8.96
CA ILE A 13 26.55 18.98 9.55
C ILE A 13 26.18 19.33 10.98
N ASP A 14 24.97 18.92 11.35
CA ASP A 14 24.52 18.90 12.74
C ASP A 14 24.15 17.47 13.12
N ARG A 15 24.82 16.97 14.16
CA ARG A 15 24.56 15.68 14.78
C ARG A 15 23.83 15.93 16.07
N THR A 16 22.51 15.74 16.07
CA THR A 16 21.76 15.72 17.32
C THR A 16 22.08 14.40 18.05
N PRO A 17 22.69 14.40 19.25
CA PRO A 17 23.21 13.19 19.90
C PRO A 17 22.17 12.09 20.17
N THR A 18 20.89 12.46 20.23
CA THR A 18 19.75 11.56 20.46
C THR A 18 19.01 11.19 19.17
N ALA A 19 19.40 11.75 18.03
CA ALA A 19 18.75 11.50 16.75
C ALA A 19 19.52 10.45 15.93
N ASN A 20 18.78 9.54 15.30
CA ASN A 20 19.33 8.59 14.33
C ASN A 20 19.49 9.20 12.93
N PHE A 21 19.68 10.52 12.84
CA PHE A 21 19.85 11.23 11.56
C PHE A 21 20.90 12.34 11.68
N ILE A 22 21.54 12.65 10.56
CA ILE A 22 22.51 13.73 10.41
C ILE A 22 21.86 14.82 9.55
N ASN A 23 21.79 16.04 10.06
CA ASN A 23 21.30 17.17 9.29
C ASN A 23 22.45 17.72 8.44
N LEU A 24 22.18 17.95 7.15
CA LEU A 24 23.08 18.56 6.20
C LEU A 24 22.49 19.90 5.76
N TYR A 25 23.29 20.96 5.71
CA TYR A 25 22.81 22.30 5.32
C TYR A 25 23.48 22.77 4.03
N SER A 26 22.69 23.31 3.09
CA SER A 26 23.19 23.96 1.88
C SER A 26 22.12 24.88 1.29
N GLU A 27 22.55 25.98 0.67
CA GLU A 27 21.69 26.83 -0.17
C GLU A 27 21.24 26.08 -1.43
N ASP A 28 22.13 25.27 -2.03
CA ASP A 28 21.80 24.40 -3.16
C ASP A 28 21.51 22.97 -2.67
N ARG A 29 20.29 22.79 -2.16
CA ARG A 29 19.79 21.49 -1.68
C ARG A 29 19.82 20.42 -2.77
N LYS A 30 19.66 20.80 -4.05
CA LYS A 30 19.60 19.84 -5.16
C LYS A 30 20.98 19.26 -5.44
N SER A 31 22.00 20.11 -5.56
CA SER A 31 23.37 19.65 -5.76
C SER A 31 23.88 18.87 -4.55
N LEU A 32 23.59 19.35 -3.33
CA LEU A 32 23.96 18.65 -2.10
C LEU A 32 23.37 17.24 -2.05
N LEU A 33 22.04 17.12 -2.23
CA LEU A 33 21.37 15.83 -2.11
C LEU A 33 21.78 14.86 -3.22
N THR A 34 22.08 15.37 -4.42
CA THR A 34 22.64 14.56 -5.51
C THR A 34 24.02 14.01 -5.14
N ALA A 35 24.91 14.85 -4.60
CA ALA A 35 26.25 14.43 -4.17
C ALA A 35 26.17 13.40 -3.04
N VAL A 36 25.31 13.63 -2.04
CA VAL A 36 25.06 12.68 -0.94
C VAL A 36 24.54 11.35 -1.46
N PHE A 37 23.55 11.38 -2.36
CA PHE A 37 22.98 10.18 -2.95
C PHE A 37 24.04 9.35 -3.69
N ASN A 38 24.83 9.99 -4.54
CA ASN A 38 25.90 9.32 -5.28
C ASN A 38 26.96 8.75 -4.33
N HIS A 39 27.41 9.55 -3.35
CA HIS A 39 28.42 9.13 -2.39
C HIS A 39 27.98 7.93 -1.55
N ILE A 40 26.72 7.89 -1.09
CA ILE A 40 26.19 6.75 -0.35
C ILE A 40 26.14 5.50 -1.24
N ASN A 41 25.67 5.64 -2.49
CA ASN A 41 25.64 4.49 -3.41
C ASN A 41 27.05 3.96 -3.72
N GLU A 42 28.05 4.85 -3.87
CA GLU A 42 29.45 4.47 -4.06
C GLU A 42 30.02 3.75 -2.83
N LEU A 43 29.78 4.27 -1.63
CA LEU A 43 30.33 3.71 -0.38
C LEU A 43 29.78 2.32 -0.05
N PHE A 44 28.49 2.08 -0.32
CA PHE A 44 27.83 0.85 0.11
C PHE A 44 27.62 -0.16 -1.02
N ASP A 45 27.97 0.19 -2.27
CA ASP A 45 27.69 -0.59 -3.49
C ASP A 45 26.26 -1.17 -3.52
N LYS A 46 25.32 -0.36 -2.99
CA LYS A 46 23.94 -0.76 -2.75
C LYS A 46 23.06 0.42 -3.07
N ASN A 47 21.90 0.10 -3.62
CA ASN A 47 20.83 1.08 -3.72
C ASN A 47 20.40 1.50 -2.31
N LEU A 48 20.09 2.79 -2.17
CA LEU A 48 19.36 3.27 -1.01
C LEU A 48 18.12 2.40 -0.77
N HIS A 49 18.01 1.88 0.46
CA HIS A 49 16.88 1.06 0.86
C HIS A 49 15.60 1.92 0.97
N THR A 50 15.67 2.97 1.78
CA THR A 50 14.52 3.83 2.09
C THR A 50 14.79 5.26 1.65
N LEU A 51 13.81 5.85 0.97
CA LEU A 51 13.82 7.25 0.58
C LEU A 51 12.59 7.96 1.16
N ILE A 52 12.81 8.93 2.04
CA ILE A 52 11.76 9.79 2.57
C ILE A 52 11.84 11.13 1.84
N ILE A 53 10.77 11.48 1.12
CA ILE A 53 10.71 12.68 0.27
C ILE A 53 9.70 13.64 0.86
N ARG A 54 10.19 14.84 1.17
CA ARG A 54 9.33 15.99 1.46
C ARG A 54 9.13 16.80 0.18
N PRO A 55 7.89 17.20 -0.16
CA PRO A 55 7.64 18.15 -1.24
C PRO A 55 8.48 19.42 -1.06
N PRO A 56 8.97 20.05 -2.15
CA PRO A 56 8.78 19.70 -3.56
C PRO A 56 9.87 18.76 -4.12
N SER A 57 10.63 18.03 -3.29
CA SER A 57 11.85 17.30 -3.67
C SER A 57 11.64 15.99 -4.44
N PHE A 58 10.57 15.87 -5.24
CA PHE A 58 10.25 14.68 -6.03
C PHE A 58 11.29 14.33 -7.09
N TRP A 59 12.13 15.29 -7.47
CA TRP A 59 13.20 15.09 -8.43
C TRP A 59 14.22 14.02 -7.97
N VAL A 60 14.29 13.72 -6.68
CA VAL A 60 15.18 12.68 -6.12
C VAL A 60 14.79 11.29 -6.64
N LEU A 61 13.53 11.09 -7.02
CA LEU A 61 13.08 9.84 -7.65
C LEU A 61 13.78 9.55 -8.98
N TYR A 62 14.40 10.55 -9.63
CA TYR A 62 15.15 10.37 -10.87
C TYR A 62 16.62 9.99 -10.65
N LEU A 63 17.14 10.09 -9.42
CA LEU A 63 18.55 9.77 -9.16
C LEU A 63 18.83 8.27 -9.18
N GLY A 64 17.82 7.44 -8.88
CA GLY A 64 17.94 5.99 -8.87
C GLY A 64 17.57 5.34 -10.20
N ASP A 65 18.48 4.55 -10.76
CA ASP A 65 18.18 3.73 -11.95
C ASP A 65 17.36 2.49 -11.61
N LYS A 66 17.57 1.95 -10.40
CA LYS A 66 16.92 0.75 -9.88
C LYS A 66 15.76 1.13 -8.94
N PRO A 67 14.74 0.27 -8.80
CA PRO A 67 13.68 0.50 -7.81
C PRO A 67 14.22 0.59 -6.38
N PHE A 68 13.70 1.53 -5.60
CA PHE A 68 13.92 1.62 -4.16
C PHE A 68 13.18 0.49 -3.44
N VAL A 69 13.62 0.13 -2.23
CA VAL A 69 12.85 -0.81 -1.41
C VAL A 69 11.61 -0.12 -0.86
N LEU A 70 11.77 1.08 -0.29
CA LEU A 70 10.69 1.87 0.30
C LEU A 70 10.82 3.35 -0.10
N VAL A 71 9.72 3.92 -0.60
CA VAL A 71 9.57 5.37 -0.77
C VAL A 71 8.44 5.86 0.12
N ILE A 72 8.71 6.88 0.92
CA ILE A 72 7.72 7.56 1.75
C ILE A 72 7.62 9.01 1.27
N ILE A 73 6.43 9.42 0.83
CA ILE A 73 6.11 10.82 0.56
C ILE A 73 5.46 11.39 1.82
N ASP A 74 6.20 12.23 2.54
CA ASP A 74 5.81 12.72 3.87
C ASP A 74 6.00 14.23 3.97
N PRO A 75 4.94 15.04 3.84
CA PRO A 75 4.99 16.46 4.18
C PRO A 75 4.97 16.57 5.71
N GLU A 76 5.96 17.26 6.29
CA GLU A 76 6.08 17.43 7.73
C GLU A 76 4.81 18.04 8.36
N ILE A 77 4.56 17.70 9.63
CA ILE A 77 3.24 17.71 10.28
C ILE A 77 2.55 19.08 10.36
N GLU A 78 3.29 20.19 10.28
CA GLU A 78 2.76 21.50 10.73
C GLU A 78 2.15 22.38 9.63
N ASP A 79 2.48 22.20 8.35
CA ASP A 79 1.88 22.96 7.25
C ASP A 79 1.74 22.09 6.00
N GLN A 80 0.64 21.33 5.93
CA GLN A 80 0.33 20.44 4.80
C GLN A 80 -0.12 21.25 3.57
N GLU A 81 0.80 21.94 2.90
CA GLU A 81 0.55 22.31 1.52
C GLU A 81 0.31 21.03 0.71
N PRO A 82 -0.85 20.90 0.03
CA PRO A 82 -1.12 19.73 -0.79
C PRO A 82 -0.03 19.57 -1.85
N ILE A 83 0.39 18.33 -2.09
CA ILE A 83 1.28 18.04 -3.22
C ILE A 83 0.60 18.44 -4.53
N SER A 84 1.33 18.97 -5.52
CA SER A 84 0.70 19.41 -6.76
C SER A 84 0.05 18.24 -7.51
N ALA A 85 -0.97 18.50 -8.32
CA ALA A 85 -1.65 17.45 -9.08
C ALA A 85 -0.70 16.72 -10.05
N GLU A 86 0.28 17.42 -10.60
CA GLU A 86 1.35 16.90 -11.45
C GLU A 86 2.27 15.98 -10.67
N GLN A 87 2.67 16.37 -9.46
CA GLN A 87 3.49 15.55 -8.57
C GLN A 87 2.73 14.28 -8.16
N CYS A 88 1.44 14.39 -7.80
CA CYS A 88 0.57 13.25 -7.51
C CYS A 88 0.57 12.25 -8.69
N LYS A 89 0.26 12.74 -9.90
CA LYS A 89 0.19 11.94 -11.12
C LYS A 89 1.54 11.29 -11.42
N TYR A 90 2.62 12.03 -11.25
CA TYR A 90 3.97 11.53 -11.48
C TYR A 90 4.31 10.38 -10.53
N VAL A 91 4.12 10.57 -9.22
CA VAL A 91 4.40 9.52 -8.22
C VAL A 91 3.56 8.27 -8.49
N LEU A 92 2.25 8.43 -8.71
CA LEU A 92 1.35 7.31 -8.97
C LEU A 92 1.71 6.54 -10.24
N ARG A 93 2.27 7.21 -11.26
CA ARG A 93 2.57 6.59 -12.56
C ARG A 93 3.99 6.07 -12.70
N HIS A 94 4.95 6.71 -12.04
CA HIS A 94 6.38 6.54 -12.35
C HIS A 94 7.27 6.21 -11.15
N CYS A 95 6.76 6.21 -9.92
CA CYS A 95 7.58 5.87 -8.77
C CYS A 95 8.07 4.41 -8.87
N LYS A 96 9.39 4.21 -8.92
CA LYS A 96 10.01 2.89 -8.96
C LYS A 96 10.34 2.44 -7.54
N THR A 97 9.44 1.71 -6.90
CA THR A 97 9.66 1.19 -5.55
C THR A 97 8.89 -0.11 -5.32
N ASN A 98 9.41 -0.98 -4.45
CA ASN A 98 8.66 -2.15 -3.99
C ASN A 98 7.54 -1.73 -3.03
N GLU A 99 7.82 -0.79 -2.12
CA GLU A 99 6.86 -0.25 -1.16
C GLU A 99 6.71 1.27 -1.33
N LEU A 100 5.46 1.73 -1.45
CA LEU A 100 5.12 3.15 -1.56
C LEU A 100 4.20 3.57 -0.41
N CYS A 101 4.62 4.57 0.36
CA CYS A 101 3.80 5.20 1.40
C CYS A 101 3.49 6.65 1.02
N LEU A 102 2.21 6.97 0.90
CA LEU A 102 1.70 8.29 0.59
C LEU A 102 1.05 8.87 1.86
N ASN A 103 1.84 9.61 2.65
CA ASN A 103 1.38 10.30 3.85
C ASN A 103 0.87 11.72 3.56
N CYS A 104 0.94 12.16 2.30
CA CYS A 104 0.56 13.49 1.85
C CYS A 104 -0.95 13.67 1.59
N VAL A 105 -1.42 14.92 1.76
CA VAL A 105 -2.73 15.36 1.29
C VAL A 105 -2.69 15.65 -0.21
N PHE A 106 -3.69 15.13 -0.92
CA PHE A 106 -3.89 15.40 -2.34
C PHE A 106 -4.68 16.70 -2.53
N PRO A 107 -4.51 17.42 -3.66
CA PRO A 107 -5.28 18.62 -3.96
C PRO A 107 -6.78 18.38 -3.92
N ASN A 108 -7.53 19.39 -3.52
CA ASN A 108 -8.99 19.35 -3.58
C ASN A 108 -9.46 19.08 -5.01
N GLY A 109 -10.42 18.15 -5.15
CA GLY A 109 -10.93 17.74 -6.47
C GLY A 109 -9.95 16.91 -7.30
N PHE A 110 -8.83 16.44 -6.74
CA PHE A 110 -7.91 15.57 -7.47
C PHE A 110 -8.62 14.33 -8.01
N ARG A 111 -8.31 14.01 -9.26
CA ARG A 111 -8.79 12.82 -9.97
C ARG A 111 -7.64 12.24 -10.77
N TYR A 112 -7.51 10.92 -10.69
CA TYR A 112 -6.53 10.16 -11.45
C TYR A 112 -7.25 9.06 -12.20
N PHE A 113 -7.03 8.99 -13.52
CA PHE A 113 -7.62 7.96 -14.37
C PHE A 113 -6.56 7.11 -15.08
N GLY A 114 -5.28 7.32 -14.74
CA GLY A 114 -4.18 6.56 -15.30
C GLY A 114 -3.96 5.21 -14.62
N SER A 115 -3.08 4.41 -15.20
CA SER A 115 -2.55 3.20 -14.56
C SER A 115 -1.65 3.57 -13.37
N ILE A 116 -1.79 2.88 -12.26
CA ILE A 116 -0.88 3.04 -11.11
C ILE A 116 0.33 2.12 -11.34
N ALA A 117 1.52 2.60 -10.99
CA ALA A 117 2.75 1.84 -11.06
C ALA A 117 2.65 0.56 -10.20
N LYS A 118 3.37 -0.49 -10.60
CA LYS A 118 3.37 -1.75 -9.89
C LYS A 118 4.14 -1.63 -8.57
N HIS A 119 3.54 -2.06 -7.47
CA HIS A 119 4.16 -2.08 -6.15
C HIS A 119 3.83 -3.38 -5.42
N ASN A 120 4.74 -3.91 -4.60
CA ASN A 120 4.39 -4.99 -3.69
C ASN A 120 3.49 -4.48 -2.57
N ARG A 121 3.74 -3.26 -2.10
CA ARG A 121 2.92 -2.62 -1.07
C ARG A 121 2.67 -1.17 -1.40
N ILE A 122 1.43 -0.73 -1.20
CA ILE A 122 1.06 0.68 -1.22
C ILE A 122 0.22 1.04 0.00
N VAL A 123 0.57 2.15 0.65
CA VAL A 123 -0.17 2.76 1.76
C VAL A 123 -0.60 4.17 1.34
N VAL A 124 -1.90 4.44 1.37
CA VAL A 124 -2.49 5.75 1.07
C VAL A 124 -3.17 6.27 2.32
N ARG A 125 -2.56 7.24 3.02
CA ARG A 125 -3.13 7.79 4.27
C ARG A 125 -4.33 8.73 4.06
N HIS A 126 -4.35 9.41 2.92
CA HIS A 126 -5.39 10.38 2.54
C HIS A 126 -6.05 9.96 1.22
N GLY A 127 -6.87 8.91 1.28
CA GLY A 127 -7.46 8.24 0.13
C GLY A 127 -8.79 8.82 -0.37
N SER A 128 -9.19 10.02 0.02
CA SER A 128 -10.50 10.62 -0.34
C SER A 128 -10.68 10.85 -1.84
N TRP A 129 -9.59 10.90 -2.60
CA TRP A 129 -9.58 11.03 -4.05
C TRP A 129 -9.82 9.71 -4.79
N LEU A 130 -9.68 8.56 -4.11
CA LEU A 130 -9.85 7.25 -4.71
C LEU A 130 -11.31 6.99 -5.04
N ILE A 131 -11.55 6.58 -6.28
CA ILE A 131 -12.81 6.02 -6.77
C ILE A 131 -12.63 4.54 -7.10
N LEU A 132 -13.73 3.84 -7.43
CA LEU A 132 -13.71 2.40 -7.75
C LEU A 132 -12.68 2.05 -8.84
N GLU A 133 -12.55 2.89 -9.88
CA GLU A 133 -11.59 2.70 -10.96
C GLU A 133 -10.14 2.72 -10.45
N ASN A 134 -9.84 3.58 -9.47
CA ASN A 134 -8.53 3.57 -8.82
C ASN A 134 -8.31 2.33 -7.99
N LEU A 135 -9.34 1.89 -7.25
CA LEU A 135 -9.27 0.67 -6.46
C LEU A 135 -9.03 -0.58 -7.33
N ILE A 136 -9.67 -0.66 -8.50
CA ILE A 136 -9.44 -1.71 -9.49
C ILE A 136 -8.00 -1.64 -10.03
N SER A 137 -7.53 -0.44 -10.40
CA SER A 137 -6.16 -0.22 -10.87
C SER A 137 -5.12 -0.63 -9.83
N LEU A 138 -5.34 -0.30 -8.55
CA LEU A 138 -4.53 -0.78 -7.43
C LEU A 138 -4.57 -2.31 -7.33
N GLY A 139 -5.75 -2.92 -7.40
CA GLY A 139 -5.89 -4.37 -7.32
C GLY A 139 -5.21 -5.14 -8.46
N GLN A 140 -5.01 -4.50 -9.62
CA GLN A 140 -4.30 -5.06 -10.77
C GLN A 140 -2.78 -4.88 -10.68
N SER A 141 -2.31 -3.88 -9.96
CA SER A 141 -0.90 -3.47 -9.93
C SER A 141 -0.21 -3.75 -8.59
N CYS A 142 -0.96 -3.95 -7.50
CA CYS A 142 -0.42 -4.01 -6.16
C CYS A 142 -0.83 -5.27 -5.40
N THR A 143 0.12 -5.91 -4.69
CA THR A 143 -0.17 -7.11 -3.88
C THR A 143 -0.76 -6.77 -2.51
N ARG A 144 -0.23 -5.75 -1.82
CA ARG A 144 -0.70 -5.30 -0.50
C ARG A 144 -1.13 -3.85 -0.56
N ILE A 145 -2.39 -3.57 -0.26
CA ILE A 145 -2.99 -2.24 -0.39
C ILE A 145 -3.54 -1.82 0.97
N ARG A 146 -3.16 -0.65 1.45
CA ARG A 146 -3.75 -0.02 2.63
C ARG A 146 -4.25 1.37 2.27
N ILE A 147 -5.51 1.64 2.56
CA ILE A 147 -6.18 2.91 2.26
C ILE A 147 -6.82 3.44 3.53
N GLU A 148 -6.52 4.69 3.89
CA GLU A 148 -7.11 5.39 5.02
C GLU A 148 -7.80 6.67 4.53
N LYS A 149 -8.76 7.19 5.32
CA LYS A 149 -9.50 8.43 5.03
C LYS A 149 -10.07 8.47 3.60
N SER A 150 -10.63 7.35 3.13
CA SER A 150 -11.25 7.24 1.79
C SER A 150 -12.75 7.42 1.81
N ASN A 151 -13.31 7.76 0.66
CA ASN A 151 -14.75 7.77 0.41
C ASN A 151 -15.27 6.44 -0.17
N LEU A 152 -14.43 5.40 -0.21
CA LEU A 152 -14.78 4.08 -0.72
C LEU A 152 -15.83 3.43 0.19
N THR A 153 -16.79 2.75 -0.44
CA THR A 153 -17.93 2.13 0.24
C THR A 153 -17.88 0.60 0.15
N PHE A 154 -18.75 -0.06 0.90
CA PHE A 154 -19.00 -1.49 0.76
C PHE A 154 -19.43 -1.90 -0.66
N LYS A 155 -20.11 -1.00 -1.39
CA LYS A 155 -20.49 -1.25 -2.78
C LYS A 155 -19.27 -1.29 -3.68
N ASP A 156 -18.30 -0.40 -3.46
CA ASP A 156 -17.04 -0.39 -4.21
C ASP A 156 -16.21 -1.64 -3.92
N LEU A 157 -16.17 -2.08 -2.65
CA LEU A 157 -15.55 -3.34 -2.27
C LEU A 157 -16.22 -4.54 -2.96
N ASN A 158 -17.55 -4.61 -2.91
CA ASN A 158 -18.30 -5.68 -3.59
C ASN A 158 -18.00 -5.72 -5.09
N CYS A 159 -17.90 -4.55 -5.73
CA CYS A 159 -17.47 -4.44 -7.12
C CYS A 159 -16.06 -5.03 -7.30
N LEU A 160 -15.08 -4.60 -6.50
CA LEU A 160 -13.70 -5.12 -6.56
C LEU A 160 -13.66 -6.65 -6.44
N ILE A 161 -14.40 -7.22 -5.47
CA ILE A 161 -14.46 -8.68 -5.26
C ILE A 161 -15.06 -9.38 -6.49
N LYS A 162 -16.10 -8.81 -7.12
CA LYS A 162 -16.65 -9.35 -8.38
C LYS A 162 -15.65 -9.27 -9.54
N PHE A 163 -14.84 -8.21 -9.61
CA PHE A 163 -13.76 -8.12 -10.59
C PHE A 163 -12.68 -9.17 -10.33
N TRP A 164 -12.32 -9.41 -9.07
CA TRP A 164 -11.39 -10.46 -8.67
C TRP A 164 -11.91 -11.86 -9.00
N HIS A 165 -13.17 -12.15 -8.69
CA HIS A 165 -13.82 -13.42 -8.98
C HIS A 165 -13.82 -13.72 -10.49
N ARG A 166 -13.94 -12.69 -11.33
CA ARG A 166 -13.88 -12.79 -12.80
C ARG A 166 -12.45 -12.73 -13.38
N LYS A 167 -11.42 -12.85 -12.53
CA LYS A 167 -9.99 -12.76 -12.90
C LYS A 167 -9.58 -11.46 -13.62
N LYS A 168 -10.35 -10.39 -13.47
CA LYS A 168 -10.02 -9.05 -14.02
C LYS A 168 -9.09 -8.26 -13.10
N VAL A 169 -9.01 -8.69 -11.84
CA VAL A 169 -8.16 -8.15 -10.79
C VAL A 169 -7.52 -9.35 -10.10
N ASP A 170 -6.22 -9.56 -10.31
CA ASP A 170 -5.57 -10.82 -9.90
C ASP A 170 -4.26 -10.62 -9.13
N CYS A 171 -3.84 -9.36 -8.93
CA CYS A 171 -2.57 -9.06 -8.27
C CYS A 171 -2.71 -8.95 -6.75
N PHE A 172 -3.76 -8.29 -6.24
CA PHE A 172 -3.87 -8.09 -4.79
C PHE A 172 -4.02 -9.40 -4.01
N ARG A 173 -3.43 -9.40 -2.82
CA ARG A 173 -3.47 -10.46 -1.80
C ARG A 173 -4.00 -9.94 -0.47
N GLN A 174 -3.78 -8.65 -0.20
CA GLN A 174 -4.32 -8.00 0.98
C GLN A 174 -4.82 -6.60 0.63
N LEU A 175 -6.03 -6.28 1.08
CA LEU A 175 -6.60 -4.94 1.05
C LEU A 175 -7.07 -4.57 2.46
N VAL A 176 -6.54 -3.47 2.99
CA VAL A 176 -6.98 -2.87 4.24
C VAL A 176 -7.59 -1.52 3.91
N PHE A 177 -8.85 -1.30 4.24
CA PHE A 177 -9.44 0.03 4.11
C PHE A 177 -10.47 0.33 5.19
N GLN A 178 -10.57 1.60 5.55
CA GLN A 178 -11.54 2.07 6.52
C GLN A 178 -12.85 2.40 5.81
N CYS A 179 -13.94 1.73 6.21
CA CYS A 179 -15.30 1.98 5.74
C CYS A 179 -16.26 1.96 6.91
N GLU A 180 -17.28 2.84 6.89
CA GLU A 180 -18.34 2.83 7.90
C GLU A 180 -19.20 1.56 7.77
N ILE A 181 -19.43 0.88 8.90
CA ILE A 181 -20.26 -0.34 8.95
C ILE A 181 -21.72 0.04 8.72
N ILE A 182 -22.27 -0.43 7.61
CA ILE A 182 -23.71 -0.38 7.38
C ILE A 182 -24.27 -1.79 7.66
N ARG A 183 -25.03 -1.91 8.76
CA ARG A 183 -25.69 -3.17 9.12
C ARG A 183 -26.51 -3.71 7.95
N GLY A 184 -26.31 -4.97 7.61
CA GLY A 184 -27.05 -5.66 6.53
C GLY A 184 -26.38 -5.61 5.15
N ILE A 185 -25.27 -4.88 4.98
CA ILE A 185 -24.51 -4.92 3.73
C ILE A 185 -23.45 -6.02 3.79
N ASN A 186 -23.55 -6.98 2.87
CA ASN A 186 -22.59 -8.07 2.72
C ASN A 186 -21.63 -7.75 1.55
N PRO A 187 -20.30 -7.72 1.76
CA PRO A 187 -19.36 -7.48 0.67
C PRO A 187 -19.38 -8.58 -0.41
N PHE A 188 -19.98 -9.75 -0.14
CA PHE A 188 -20.16 -10.84 -1.10
C PHE A 188 -21.53 -10.84 -1.81
N ASP A 189 -22.28 -9.75 -1.73
CA ASP A 189 -23.63 -9.72 -2.32
C ASP A 189 -23.59 -9.97 -3.85
N GLY A 190 -24.43 -10.90 -4.31
CA GLY A 190 -24.41 -11.41 -5.69
C GLY A 190 -23.33 -12.47 -6.01
N LEU A 191 -22.67 -13.05 -4.99
CA LEU A 191 -21.72 -14.18 -5.11
C LEU A 191 -22.13 -15.39 -4.26
N ARG A 192 -23.44 -15.56 -4.02
CA ARG A 192 -23.97 -16.54 -3.04
C ARG A 192 -23.58 -17.98 -3.36
N GLU A 193 -23.62 -18.36 -4.63
CA GLU A 193 -23.29 -19.71 -5.10
C GLU A 193 -21.81 -20.07 -4.89
N ASN A 194 -20.94 -19.07 -4.84
CA ASN A 194 -19.50 -19.21 -4.61
C ASN A 194 -19.10 -18.93 -3.15
N THR A 195 -20.06 -18.63 -2.28
CA THR A 195 -19.81 -18.30 -0.87
C THR A 195 -19.90 -19.56 -0.02
N ILE A 196 -18.81 -19.91 0.65
CA ILE A 196 -18.73 -21.06 1.55
C ILE A 196 -18.80 -20.57 3.00
N LEU A 197 -19.66 -21.23 3.79
CA LEU A 197 -19.73 -21.04 5.24
C LEU A 197 -18.75 -21.99 5.92
N VAL A 198 -17.82 -21.43 6.69
CA VAL A 198 -16.87 -22.16 7.51
C VAL A 198 -17.63 -22.85 8.65
N LYS A 199 -17.49 -24.19 8.74
CA LYS A 199 -18.04 -25.02 9.82
C LYS A 199 -16.91 -25.53 10.71
N GLY A 200 -16.64 -24.84 11.82
CA GLY A 200 -15.49 -25.09 12.70
C GLY A 200 -14.21 -24.36 12.29
N PRO A 201 -13.14 -24.40 13.10
CA PRO A 201 -11.94 -23.60 12.86
C PRO A 201 -11.20 -24.04 11.59
N VAL A 202 -10.82 -23.08 10.76
CA VAL A 202 -10.05 -23.29 9.52
C VAL A 202 -8.81 -22.43 9.54
N SER A 203 -7.65 -23.01 9.26
CA SER A 203 -6.40 -22.26 9.11
C SER A 203 -6.12 -21.98 7.63
N LEU A 204 -5.95 -20.71 7.30
CA LEU A 204 -5.65 -20.23 5.95
C LEU A 204 -4.22 -19.69 5.91
N LYS A 205 -3.47 -20.02 4.86
CA LYS A 205 -2.11 -19.52 4.67
C LYS A 205 -2.07 -18.48 3.55
N CYS A 206 -1.52 -17.30 3.81
CA CYS A 206 -1.29 -16.26 2.81
C CYS A 206 0.11 -15.67 3.03
N ASP A 207 1.00 -15.80 2.04
CA ASP A 207 2.26 -15.06 1.98
C ASP A 207 3.10 -15.09 3.28
N GLY A 208 3.21 -16.28 3.89
CA GLY A 208 3.94 -16.52 5.14
C GLY A 208 3.10 -16.37 6.42
N ASP A 209 1.93 -15.75 6.34
CA ASP A 209 0.99 -15.59 7.46
C ASP A 209 0.00 -16.76 7.52
N THR A 210 -0.38 -17.14 8.74
CA THR A 210 -1.46 -18.11 8.99
C THR A 210 -2.58 -17.42 9.76
N ILE A 211 -3.79 -17.45 9.20
CA ILE A 211 -4.99 -16.89 9.82
C ILE A 211 -5.93 -18.05 10.18
N THR A 212 -6.38 -18.11 11.42
CA THR A 212 -7.41 -19.07 11.84
C THR A 212 -8.77 -18.39 11.83
N LEU A 213 -9.65 -18.84 10.94
CA LEU A 213 -11.05 -18.43 10.90
C LEU A 213 -11.87 -19.26 11.89
N ALA A 214 -12.70 -18.60 12.67
CA ALA A 214 -13.64 -19.26 13.57
C ALA A 214 -14.86 -19.82 12.81
N ASP A 215 -15.65 -20.62 13.52
CA ASP A 215 -16.94 -21.09 13.02
C ASP A 215 -17.87 -19.91 12.65
N GLY A 216 -18.59 -20.03 11.54
CA GLY A 216 -19.52 -19.00 11.06
C GLY A 216 -18.91 -17.94 10.13
N PHE A 217 -17.59 -17.96 9.89
CA PHE A 217 -16.96 -17.12 8.86
C PHE A 217 -17.38 -17.53 7.45
N ARG A 218 -17.26 -16.58 6.50
CA ARG A 218 -17.55 -16.83 5.08
C ARG A 218 -16.34 -16.50 4.23
N PHE A 219 -16.12 -17.27 3.17
CA PHE A 219 -15.19 -16.91 2.10
C PHE A 219 -15.84 -17.16 0.74
N VAL A 220 -15.34 -16.46 -0.28
CA VAL A 220 -15.69 -16.70 -1.68
C VAL A 220 -14.56 -17.49 -2.32
N GLU A 221 -14.88 -18.59 -2.98
CA GLU A 221 -13.93 -19.37 -3.76
C GLU A 221 -14.04 -19.02 -5.24
N ARG A 222 -12.89 -18.87 -5.90
CA ARG A 222 -12.78 -18.66 -7.35
C ARG A 222 -12.45 -19.98 -8.03
N GLU A 223 -12.76 -20.09 -9.33
CA GLU A 223 -12.59 -21.33 -10.11
C GLU A 223 -11.16 -21.92 -10.12
N ASP A 224 -10.14 -21.12 -9.82
CA ASP A 224 -8.75 -21.60 -9.70
C ASP A 224 -8.34 -21.98 -8.27
N GLY A 225 -9.30 -22.06 -7.34
CA GLY A 225 -9.07 -22.45 -5.95
C GLY A 225 -8.55 -21.33 -5.06
N GLN A 226 -8.36 -20.11 -5.58
CA GLN A 226 -8.11 -18.96 -4.73
C GLN A 226 -9.36 -18.63 -3.92
N ILE A 227 -9.15 -18.25 -2.67
CA ILE A 227 -10.24 -17.87 -1.77
C ILE A 227 -10.07 -16.43 -1.29
N LEU A 228 -11.18 -15.76 -1.05
CA LEU A 228 -11.22 -14.41 -0.50
C LEU A 228 -12.12 -14.39 0.73
N THR A 229 -11.59 -13.89 1.85
CA THR A 229 -12.37 -13.62 3.06
C THR A 229 -12.20 -12.15 3.48
N TYR A 230 -13.06 -11.70 4.38
CA TYR A 230 -12.87 -10.43 5.05
C TYR A 230 -13.00 -10.63 6.56
N ALA A 231 -12.17 -9.91 7.30
CA ALA A 231 -12.21 -9.84 8.75
C ALA A 231 -12.39 -8.39 9.17
N GLN A 232 -13.27 -8.18 10.15
CA GLN A 232 -13.44 -6.92 10.84
C GLN A 232 -13.65 -7.24 12.30
N GLU A 233 -12.65 -6.91 13.14
CA GLU A 233 -12.62 -7.32 14.53
C GLU A 233 -13.64 -6.54 15.38
N GLU A 234 -13.83 -5.24 15.14
CA GLU A 234 -14.79 -4.40 15.88
C GLU A 234 -15.32 -3.21 15.05
N LEU A 235 -16.36 -2.53 15.58
CA LEU A 235 -16.82 -1.23 15.09
C LEU A 235 -15.65 -0.22 15.14
N GLN A 236 -15.43 0.53 14.05
CA GLN A 236 -14.30 1.46 13.85
C GLN A 236 -12.92 0.84 13.57
N VAL A 237 -12.78 -0.49 13.53
CA VAL A 237 -11.57 -1.15 13.04
C VAL A 237 -11.59 -1.20 11.50
N PRO A 238 -10.47 -0.91 10.81
CA PRO A 238 -10.35 -1.05 9.36
C PRO A 238 -10.78 -2.46 8.92
N MET A 239 -11.51 -2.53 7.81
CA MET A 239 -11.82 -3.81 7.20
C MET A 239 -10.58 -4.37 6.54
N ASN A 240 -10.28 -5.63 6.85
CA ASN A 240 -9.21 -6.37 6.20
C ASN A 240 -9.83 -7.39 5.26
N VAL A 241 -9.42 -7.35 3.99
CA VAL A 241 -9.81 -8.29 2.95
C VAL A 241 -8.56 -9.05 2.53
N PHE A 242 -8.64 -10.37 2.57
CA PHE A 242 -7.52 -11.26 2.33
C PHE A 242 -7.86 -12.20 1.17
N VAL A 243 -6.90 -12.38 0.26
CA VAL A 243 -6.93 -13.41 -0.79
C VAL A 243 -5.84 -14.43 -0.46
N PHE A 244 -6.22 -15.70 -0.43
CA PHE A 244 -5.32 -16.81 -0.13
C PHE A 244 -5.22 -17.71 -1.35
N ASP A 245 -4.01 -18.23 -1.58
CA ASP A 245 -3.72 -19.07 -2.73
C ASP A 245 -4.25 -20.50 -2.56
N LYS A 246 -4.45 -20.97 -1.32
CA LYS A 246 -4.97 -22.32 -1.03
C LYS A 246 -5.55 -22.42 0.39
N VAL A 247 -6.63 -23.20 0.53
CA VAL A 247 -7.16 -23.62 1.84
C VAL A 247 -6.47 -24.91 2.27
N GLU A 248 -5.87 -24.91 3.47
CA GLU A 248 -5.42 -26.12 4.14
C GLU A 248 -6.37 -26.42 5.30
N TRP A 249 -7.19 -27.45 5.14
CA TRP A 249 -8.05 -27.91 6.24
C TRP A 249 -7.19 -28.57 7.30
N VAL A 250 -7.33 -28.14 8.56
CA VAL A 250 -6.66 -28.81 9.68
C VAL A 250 -7.31 -30.18 9.88
N GLU A 251 -6.49 -31.23 9.99
CA GLU A 251 -6.93 -32.63 10.04
C GLU A 251 -8.05 -32.86 11.08
N GLY A 252 -9.11 -33.57 10.65
CA GLY A 252 -10.21 -34.02 11.51
C GLY A 252 -11.60 -33.46 11.14
N LYS A 253 -11.69 -32.42 10.32
CA LYS A 253 -12.98 -31.89 9.82
C LYS A 253 -12.84 -31.42 8.36
N GLY A 254 -13.19 -32.31 7.42
CA GLY A 254 -13.16 -32.05 5.98
C GLY A 254 -14.15 -30.97 5.52
N PRO A 255 -14.16 -30.63 4.22
CA PRO A 255 -15.03 -29.58 3.67
C PRO A 255 -16.51 -29.86 3.99
N PRO A 256 -17.34 -28.83 4.20
CA PRO A 256 -18.78 -29.02 4.33
C PRO A 256 -19.30 -29.69 3.07
N ASN A 257 -20.02 -30.81 3.21
CA ASN A 257 -20.78 -31.39 2.11
C ASN A 257 -21.57 -30.29 1.40
N THR A 258 -21.29 -30.09 0.11
CA THR A 258 -22.13 -29.31 -0.80
C THR A 258 -23.48 -30.00 -0.90
N SER A 259 -24.48 -29.42 -0.25
CA SER A 259 -25.89 -29.82 -0.36
C SER A 259 -26.69 -28.70 -0.99
#